data_AF-K9KDE0-F1
#
_entry.id   AF-K9KDE0-F1
#
_cell.length_a   1.000
_cell.length_b   1.000
_cell.length_c   1.000
_cell.angle_alpha   90.00
_cell.angle_beta   90.00
_cell.angle_gamma   90.00
#
_symmetry.space_group_name_H-M   'P 1'
#
loop_
_entity.id
_entity.type
_entity.pdbx_description
1 polymer ?
#
loop_
_entity_poly.entity_id
_entity_poly.type
_entity_poly.pdbx_seq_one_letter_code
_entity_poly.pdbx_strand_id
1 'polypeptide(L)' 'KFKIRIEDPPRRKHMVFLGGAVLADIMKDKDNFWMTRQEYQEKGVRVLEKLGVTVR' A
#
# COMPACT_ATOMS: atom_id res chain seq x y z
N LYS A 1 -7.71 15.72 30.62
CA LYS A 1 -8.53 16.27 29.50
C LYS A 1 -8.06 15.62 28.21
N PHE A 2 -8.88 14.78 27.56
CA PHE A 2 -8.49 14.10 26.32
C PHE A 2 -8.32 15.13 25.18
N LYS A 3 -7.22 15.08 24.43
CA LYS A 3 -7.03 15.93 23.24
C LYS A 3 -7.52 15.15 22.02
N ILE A 4 -8.70 15.51 21.52
CA ILE A 4 -9.18 15.06 20.21
C ILE A 4 -8.52 15.95 19.15
N ARG A 5 -7.98 15.32 18.09
CA ARG A 5 -7.53 16.01 16.87
C ARG A 5 -8.43 15.55 15.72
N ILE A 6 -8.90 16.49 14.91
CA ILE A 6 -9.67 16.24 13.70
C ILE A 6 -8.88 16.86 12.56
N GLU A 7 -8.59 16.07 11.52
CA GLU A 7 -7.94 16.56 10.30
C GLU A 7 -8.94 16.51 9.15
N ASP A 8 -9.22 17.68 8.58
CA ASP A 8 -10.04 17.81 7.37
C ASP A 8 -9.28 18.57 6.27
N PRO A 9 -8.35 17.90 5.56
CA PRO A 9 -7.63 18.54 4.47
C PRO A 9 -8.57 18.78 3.27
N PRO A 10 -8.51 19.94 2.60
CA PRO A 10 -9.43 20.29 1.49
C PRO A 10 -9.36 19.35 0.28
N ARG A 11 -8.34 18.49 0.21
CA ARG A 11 -8.18 17.44 -0.80
C ARG A 11 -8.57 16.04 -0.27
N ARG A 12 -9.39 15.94 0.79
CA ARG A 12 -9.81 14.68 1.45
C ARG A 12 -10.15 13.56 0.45
N LYS A 13 -10.94 13.86 -0.58
CA LYS A 13 -11.34 12.92 -1.67
C LYS A 13 -10.19 12.33 -2.49
N HIS A 14 -9.02 12.95 -2.49
CA HIS A 14 -7.83 12.52 -3.24
C HIS A 14 -6.70 12.00 -2.33
N MET A 15 -6.84 12.05 -0.99
CA MET A 15 -5.77 11.68 -0.05
C MET A 15 -5.27 10.25 -0.26
N VAL A 16 -6.18 9.30 -0.52
CA VAL A 16 -5.82 7.89 -0.78
C VAL A 16 -5.00 7.74 -2.06
N PHE A 17 -5.39 8.43 -3.14
CA PHE A 17 -4.66 8.42 -4.41
C PHE A 17 -3.29 9.08 -4.28
N LEU A 18 -3.20 10.23 -3.60
CA LEU A 18 -1.94 10.93 -3.35
C LEU A 18 -0.99 10.08 -2.50
N GLY A 19 -1.50 9.43 -1.44
CA GLY A 19 -0.72 8.51 -0.62
C GLY A 19 -0.19 7.31 -1.42
N GLY A 20 -1.02 6.71 -2.28
CA GLY A 20 -0.60 5.62 -3.17
C GLY A 20 0.46 6.05 -4.19
N ALA A 21 0.30 7.23 -4.81
CA ALA A 21 1.26 7.75 -5.78
C ALA A 21 2.63 8.05 -5.14
N VAL A 22 2.65 8.69 -3.97
CA VAL A 22 3.88 8.97 -3.21
C VAL A 22 4.55 7.67 -2.74
N LEU A 23 3.77 6.69 -2.26
CA LEU A 23 4.30 5.39 -1.88
C LEU A 23 4.92 4.65 -3.08
N ALA A 24 4.27 4.68 -4.25
CA ALA A 24 4.79 4.04 -5.46
C ALA A 24 6.13 4.66 -5.91
N ASP A 25 6.25 5.99 -5.90
CA ASP A 25 7.50 6.67 -6.28
C ASP A 25 8.66 6.39 -5.29
N ILE A 26 8.36 6.29 -3.98
CA ILE A 26 9.34 5.94 -2.93
C ILE A 26 9.77 4.47 -3.00
N MET A 27 8.91 3.57 -3.49
CA MET A 27 9.16 2.13 -3.52
C MET A 27 9.59 1.59 -4.89
N LYS A 28 9.60 2.40 -5.96
CA LYS A 28 9.90 1.96 -7.33
C LYS A 28 11.21 1.16 -7.46
N ASP A 29 12.26 1.58 -6.76
CA ASP A 29 13.60 0.98 -6.81
C ASP A 29 13.78 -0.19 -5.80
N LYS A 30 12.69 -0.67 -5.18
CA LYS A 30 12.71 -1.76 -4.20
C LYS A 30 12.01 -3.00 -4.75
N ASP A 31 12.72 -3.81 -5.52
CA ASP A 31 12.19 -5.04 -6.13
C ASP A 31 11.52 -5.99 -5.12
N ASN A 32 12.03 -6.03 -3.89
CA ASN A 32 11.44 -6.81 -2.79
C ASN A 32 10.06 -6.32 -2.31
N PHE A 33 9.63 -5.10 -2.68
CA PHE A 33 8.29 -4.58 -2.41
C PHE A 33 7.30 -4.98 -3.52
N TRP A 34 7.74 -5.06 -4.77
CA TRP A 34 6.88 -5.35 -5.90
C TRP A 34 6.61 -6.85 -6.06
N MET A 35 5.40 -7.19 -6.48
CA MET A 35 5.03 -8.55 -6.87
C MET A 35 5.38 -8.75 -8.34
N THR A 36 6.17 -9.77 -8.65
CA THR A 36 6.45 -10.18 -10.02
C THR A 36 5.36 -11.12 -10.56
N ARG A 37 5.25 -11.21 -11.89
CA ARG A 37 4.35 -12.18 -12.56
C ARG A 37 4.68 -13.62 -12.18
N GLN A 38 5.96 -13.95 -12.02
CA GLN A 38 6.42 -15.29 -11.66
C GLN A 38 5.96 -15.67 -10.24
N GLU A 39 6.18 -14.81 -9.24
CA GLU A 39 5.74 -15.07 -7.86
C GLU A 39 4.21 -15.30 -7.76
N TYR A 40 3.42 -14.55 -8.54
CA TYR A 40 1.97 -14.76 -8.62
C TYR A 40 1.61 -16.11 -9.27
N GLN A 41 2.34 -16.54 -10.30
CA GLN A 41 2.12 -17.84 -10.94
C GLN A 41 2.51 -19.02 -10.03
N GLU A 42 3.54 -18.86 -9.20
CA GLU A 42 4.00 -19.90 -8.26
C GLU A 42 3.13 -20.01 -6.99
N LYS A 43 2.76 -18.87 -6.38
CA LYS A 43 2.07 -18.83 -5.07
C LYS A 43 0.57 -18.60 -5.18
N GLY A 44 0.07 -18.18 -6.34
CA GLY A 44 -1.31 -17.70 -6.50
C GLY A 44 -1.57 -16.51 -5.58
N VAL A 45 -2.78 -16.43 -5.03
CA VAL A 45 -3.22 -15.34 -4.13
C VAL A 45 -2.33 -15.18 -2.88
N ARG A 46 -1.65 -16.24 -2.41
CA ARG A 46 -0.77 -16.19 -1.23
C ARG A 46 0.45 -15.29 -1.40
N VAL A 47 0.81 -14.88 -2.62
CA VAL A 47 1.83 -13.85 -2.84
C VAL A 47 1.50 -12.51 -2.14
N LEU A 48 0.22 -12.23 -1.85
CA LEU A 48 -0.21 -11.03 -1.13
C LEU A 48 0.31 -10.97 0.33
N GLU A 49 0.75 -12.10 0.89
CA GLU A 49 1.43 -12.14 2.20
C GLU A 49 2.73 -11.32 2.19
N LYS A 50 3.42 -11.22 1.04
CA LYS A 50 4.59 -10.34 0.81
C LYS A 50 4.25 -8.85 1.06
N LEU A 51 2.99 -8.48 0.85
CA LEU A 51 2.46 -7.13 1.03
C LEU A 51 1.79 -6.92 2.41
N GLY A 52 1.93 -7.88 3.33
CA GLY A 52 1.33 -7.82 4.67
C GLY A 52 -0.15 -8.20 4.74
N VAL A 53 -0.72 -8.75 3.67
CA VAL A 53 -2.12 -9.20 3.63
C VAL A 53 -2.19 -10.70 3.95
N THR A 54 -2.75 -11.05 5.10
CA THR A 54 -3.02 -12.46 5.44
C THR A 54 -4.19 -12.99 4.60
N VAL A 55 -3.90 -13.96 3.74
CA VAL A 55 -4.92 -14.71 2.99
C VAL A 55 -5.38 -15.88 3.88
N ARG A 56 -6.70 -16.08 4.00
CA ARG A 56 -7.31 -17.20 4.73
C ARG A 56 -7.77 -18.30 3.79
#